data_AF-A0A7I7XSX1-F1
#
_entry.id   AF-A0A7I7XSX1-F1
#
_cell.length_a   1.000
_cell.length_b   1.000
_cell.length_c   1.000
_cell.angle_alpha   90.00
_cell.angle_beta   90.00
_cell.angle_gamma   90.00
#
_symmetry.space_group_name_H-M   'P 1'
#
loop_
_entity.id
_entity.type
_entity.pdbx_description
1 polymer ?
#
loop_
_entity_poly.entity_id
_entity_poly.type
_entity_poly.pdbx_seq_one_letter_code
_entity_poly.pdbx_strand_id
1 'polypeptide(L)'
;MDRGHLFRRAFSWVPAHFASQSDAPVGAPRQFGSTEHLSSEAVAAYVDGELRMNAHLRAAHHLSLCPQCAAEVDAQRQAREALRDSWPVSMPSTLFTTLSQIPNAPLTPPDDVQQPVADQLAQDRARDRRRRR
;
A
#
# COMPACT_ATOMS: atom_id res chain seq x y z
N MET A 1 56.77 20.26 -32.72
CA MET A 1 57.39 19.88 -31.44
C MET A 1 57.23 21.05 -30.49
N ASP A 2 56.48 21.04 -29.40
CA ASP A 2 55.50 20.10 -28.87
C ASP A 2 54.61 20.93 -27.91
N ARG A 3 53.28 20.76 -27.96
CA ARG A 3 52.29 21.61 -27.28
C ARG A 3 51.48 20.72 -26.32
N GLY A 4 51.69 20.93 -25.02
CA GLY A 4 50.65 20.83 -23.99
C GLY A 4 50.20 19.43 -23.56
N HIS A 5 50.74 18.94 -22.44
CA HIS A 5 50.13 17.84 -21.66
C HIS A 5 50.22 18.11 -20.16
N LEU A 6 49.41 19.03 -19.67
CA LEU A 6 49.03 19.10 -18.25
C LEU A 6 47.52 19.19 -18.22
N PHE A 7 46.85 18.06 -17.98
CA PHE A 7 45.52 17.91 -17.36
C PHE A 7 44.95 16.53 -17.72
N ARG A 8 45.28 15.50 -16.92
CA ARG A 8 44.36 14.36 -16.69
C ARG A 8 44.88 13.43 -15.60
N ARG A 9 44.37 13.60 -14.38
CA ARG A 9 43.94 12.49 -13.52
C ARG A 9 43.29 13.03 -12.26
N ALA A 10 42.00 13.32 -12.37
CA ALA A 10 41.09 13.34 -11.23
C ALA A 10 40.08 12.21 -11.48
N PHE A 11 39.67 11.54 -10.39
CA PHE A 11 38.69 10.44 -10.32
C PHE A 11 39.22 9.01 -10.55
N SER A 12 40.24 8.60 -9.79
CA SER A 12 40.57 7.19 -9.54
C SER A 12 40.03 6.66 -8.20
N TRP A 13 38.87 7.15 -7.75
CA TRP A 13 38.25 6.72 -6.49
C TRP A 13 36.74 6.63 -6.64
N VAL A 14 36.27 5.67 -7.46
CA VAL A 14 34.94 5.09 -7.26
C VAL A 14 35.15 3.57 -7.25
N PRO A 15 34.84 2.88 -6.15
CA PRO A 15 35.03 1.45 -6.08
C PRO A 15 34.10 0.71 -7.06
N ALA A 16 34.64 -0.20 -7.86
CA ALA A 16 33.92 -0.92 -8.94
C ALA A 16 32.77 -1.83 -8.47
N HIS A 17 32.55 -1.97 -7.15
CA HIS A 17 31.56 -2.87 -6.57
C HIS A 17 30.11 -2.34 -6.62
N PHE A 18 29.88 -1.13 -7.12
CA PHE A 18 28.52 -0.60 -7.36
C PHE A 18 28.01 -0.81 -8.80
N ALA A 19 28.76 -1.52 -9.65
CA ALA A 19 28.26 -1.94 -10.95
C ALA A 19 27.55 -3.29 -10.79
N SER A 20 26.23 -3.26 -10.64
CA SER A 20 25.38 -4.43 -10.91
C SER A 20 25.51 -4.76 -12.40
N GLN A 21 26.50 -5.57 -12.74
CA GLN A 21 26.70 -6.08 -14.10
C GLN A 21 25.75 -7.26 -14.29
N SER A 22 24.57 -6.96 -14.82
CA SER A 22 23.73 -7.98 -15.43
C SER A 22 24.42 -8.39 -16.73
N ASP A 23 24.90 -9.63 -16.83
CA ASP A 23 25.56 -10.22 -18.03
C ASP A 23 24.55 -10.53 -19.16
N ALA A 24 23.46 -9.77 -19.22
CA ALA A 24 22.36 -9.99 -20.13
C ALA A 24 22.65 -9.32 -21.48
N PRO A 25 22.32 -9.98 -22.61
CA PRO A 25 22.54 -9.40 -23.93
C PRO A 25 21.79 -8.07 -24.07
N VAL A 26 22.39 -7.12 -24.80
CA VAL A 26 21.80 -5.79 -25.04
C VAL A 26 20.42 -5.97 -25.70
N GLY A 27 19.36 -5.63 -24.96
CA GLY A 27 17.97 -5.77 -25.39
C GLY A 27 17.14 -6.80 -24.59
N ALA A 28 17.77 -7.63 -23.76
CA ALA A 28 17.02 -8.47 -22.83
C ALA A 28 16.36 -7.61 -21.73
N PRO A 29 15.11 -7.90 -21.34
CA PRO A 29 14.46 -7.20 -20.24
C PRO A 29 15.27 -7.37 -18.96
N ARG A 30 15.49 -6.28 -18.23
CA ARG A 30 16.17 -6.30 -16.92
C ARG A 30 15.43 -7.28 -16.01
N GLN A 31 16.18 -8.19 -15.40
CA GLN A 31 15.60 -9.16 -14.46
C GLN A 31 15.58 -8.60 -13.05
N PHE A 32 14.35 -8.57 -12.53
CA PHE A 32 13.88 -8.45 -11.16
C PHE A 32 14.47 -9.44 -10.12
N GLY A 33 15.38 -9.09 -9.21
CA GLY A 33 15.66 -9.86 -7.99
C GLY A 33 14.55 -9.66 -6.95
N SER A 34 14.24 -10.67 -6.13
CA SER A 34 13.12 -10.63 -5.17
C SER A 34 13.12 -9.42 -4.21
N THR A 35 14.28 -8.85 -3.91
CA THR A 35 14.43 -7.70 -3.00
C THR A 35 14.39 -6.34 -3.70
N GLU A 36 14.39 -6.28 -5.04
CA GLU A 36 14.28 -5.02 -5.79
C GLU A 36 12.88 -4.74 -6.34
N HIS A 37 11.90 -5.60 -6.05
CA HIS A 37 10.48 -5.35 -6.30
C HIS A 37 9.90 -4.36 -5.29
N LEU A 38 8.80 -3.69 -5.67
CA LEU A 38 8.01 -2.89 -4.74
C LEU A 38 7.46 -3.79 -3.62
N SER A 39 7.44 -3.29 -2.37
CA SER A 39 6.73 -3.99 -1.30
C SER A 39 5.22 -3.94 -1.53
N SER A 40 4.48 -4.88 -0.97
CA SER A 40 3.00 -4.90 -1.04
C SER A 40 2.37 -3.60 -0.51
N GLU A 41 2.95 -3.02 0.55
CA GLU A 41 2.53 -1.71 1.08
C GLU A 41 2.77 -0.58 0.07
N ALA A 42 3.90 -0.60 -0.64
CA ALA A 42 4.20 0.40 -1.67
C ALA A 42 3.27 0.28 -2.88
N VAL A 43 2.92 -0.95 -3.28
CA VAL A 43 1.92 -1.22 -4.33
C VAL A 43 0.55 -0.66 -3.92
N ALA A 44 0.09 -0.96 -2.70
CA ALA A 44 -1.19 -0.44 -2.18
C ALA A 44 -1.19 1.10 -2.14
N ALA A 45 -0.16 1.70 -1.55
CA ALA A 45 -0.05 3.17 -1.47
C ALA A 45 0.05 3.84 -2.86
N TYR A 46 0.69 3.20 -3.83
CA TYR A 46 0.72 3.69 -5.22
C TYR A 46 -0.67 3.64 -5.86
N VAL A 47 -1.36 2.51 -5.70
CA VAL A 47 -2.70 2.28 -6.25
C VAL A 47 -3.73 3.24 -5.66
N ASP A 48 -3.64 3.53 -4.36
CA ASP A 48 -4.54 4.44 -3.65
C ASP A 48 -4.14 5.92 -3.77
N GLY A 49 -2.98 6.22 -4.34
CA GLY A 49 -2.52 7.59 -4.56
C GLY A 49 -1.91 8.27 -3.32
N GLU A 50 -1.56 7.49 -2.30
CA GLU A 50 -1.08 7.95 -1.00
C GLU A 50 0.45 8.17 -0.96
N LEU A 51 1.16 7.85 -2.04
CA LEU A 51 2.60 8.11 -2.14
C LEU A 51 2.88 9.60 -2.37
N ARG A 52 3.85 10.14 -1.63
CA ARG A 52 4.44 11.46 -1.93
C ARG A 52 5.03 11.48 -3.35
N MET A 53 5.02 12.65 -3.99
CA MET A 53 5.44 12.83 -5.40
C MET A 53 6.74 12.10 -5.78
N ASN A 54 7.82 12.26 -5.00
CA ASN A 54 9.10 11.61 -5.30
C ASN A 54 9.01 10.06 -5.26
N ALA A 55 8.25 9.50 -4.32
CA ALA A 55 8.05 8.06 -4.23
C ALA A 55 7.14 7.56 -5.37
N HIS A 56 6.11 8.34 -5.70
CA HIS A 56 5.22 8.05 -6.84
C HIS A 56 6.00 7.96 -8.16
N LEU A 57 6.85 8.96 -8.47
CA LEU A 57 7.67 8.95 -9.69
C LEU A 57 8.63 7.76 -9.76
N ARG A 58 9.25 7.40 -8.64
CA ARG A 58 10.12 6.22 -8.55
C ARG A 58 9.35 4.92 -8.78
N ALA A 59 8.17 4.79 -8.17
CA ALA A 59 7.29 3.64 -8.38
C ALA A 59 6.83 3.57 -9.84
N ALA A 60 6.35 4.66 -10.42
CA ALA A 60 5.94 4.72 -11.83
C ALA A 60 7.07 4.32 -12.79
N HIS A 61 8.29 4.81 -12.55
CA HIS A 61 9.47 4.38 -13.30
C HIS A 61 9.74 2.88 -13.14
N HIS A 62 9.69 2.36 -11.91
CA HIS A 62 9.87 0.92 -11.67
C HIS A 62 8.83 0.07 -12.40
N LEU A 63 7.55 0.47 -12.36
CA LEU A 63 6.45 -0.22 -13.06
C LEU A 63 6.64 -0.26 -14.57
N SER A 64 7.25 0.78 -15.17
CA SER A 64 7.56 0.80 -16.61
C SER A 64 8.61 -0.24 -17.02
N LEU A 65 9.42 -0.72 -16.06
CA LEU A 65 10.52 -1.65 -16.30
C LEU A 65 10.21 -3.05 -15.77
N CYS A 66 9.37 -3.19 -14.73
CA CYS A 66 9.09 -4.43 -14.04
C CYS A 66 7.65 -4.92 -14.28
N PRO A 67 7.43 -5.91 -15.17
CA PRO A 67 6.09 -6.41 -15.47
C PRO A 67 5.42 -7.12 -14.29
N GLN A 68 6.20 -7.69 -13.37
CA GLN A 68 5.64 -8.34 -12.18
C GLN A 68 4.96 -7.32 -11.26
N CYS A 69 5.63 -6.20 -10.94
CA CYS A 69 5.03 -5.16 -10.10
C CYS A 69 3.86 -4.46 -10.81
N ALA A 70 3.91 -4.35 -12.15
CA ALA A 70 2.75 -3.88 -12.92
C ALA A 70 1.54 -4.80 -12.76
N ALA A 71 1.74 -6.13 -12.84
CA ALA A 71 0.68 -7.10 -12.62
C ALA A 71 0.11 -7.05 -11.18
N GLU A 72 0.96 -6.81 -10.17
CA GLU A 72 0.50 -6.62 -8.78
C GLU A 72 -0.35 -5.35 -8.62
N VAL A 73 0.02 -4.25 -9.28
CA VAL A 73 -0.78 -3.02 -9.31
C VAL A 73 -2.15 -3.25 -9.95
N ASP A 74 -2.20 -3.99 -11.06
CA ASP A 74 -3.45 -4.33 -11.74
C ASP A 74 -4.35 -5.23 -10.88
N ALA A 75 -3.76 -6.23 -10.21
CA ALA A 75 -4.48 -7.10 -9.28
C ALA A 75 -5.10 -6.30 -8.12
N GLN A 76 -4.37 -5.32 -7.58
CA GLN A 76 -4.87 -4.46 -6.50
C GLN A 76 -5.98 -3.52 -6.97
N ARG A 77 -5.89 -2.99 -8.20
CA ARG A 77 -6.96 -2.18 -8.81
C ARG A 77 -8.23 -3.01 -9.00
N GLN A 78 -8.10 -4.22 -9.54
CA GLN A 78 -9.22 -5.14 -9.72
C GLN A 78 -9.87 -5.51 -8.38
N ALA A 79 -9.07 -5.77 -7.34
CA ALA A 79 -9.59 -6.03 -6.00
C ALA A 79 -10.39 -4.84 -5.46
N ARG A 80 -9.91 -3.61 -5.66
CA ARG A 80 -10.61 -2.39 -5.24
C ARG A 80 -11.91 -2.18 -6.02
N GLU A 81 -11.92 -2.42 -7.33
CA GLU A 81 -13.13 -2.36 -8.17
C GLU A 81 -14.16 -3.39 -7.71
N ALA A 82 -13.74 -4.64 -7.49
CA ALA A 82 -14.62 -5.69 -6.97
C ALA A 82 -15.24 -5.33 -5.59
N LEU A 83 -14.48 -4.67 -4.71
CA LEU A 83 -15.00 -4.16 -3.44
C LEU A 83 -15.98 -2.99 -3.63
N ARG A 84 -15.74 -2.10 -4.60
CA ARG A 84 -16.66 -0.99 -4.90
C ARG A 84 -17.98 -1.47 -5.52
N ASP A 85 -17.90 -2.49 -6.36
CA ASP A 85 -19.06 -3.12 -7.00
C ASP A 85 -19.79 -4.09 -6.06
N SER A 86 -19.20 -4.40 -4.90
CA SER A 86 -19.86 -5.19 -3.87
C SER A 86 -21.06 -4.44 -3.27
N TRP A 87 -21.98 -5.17 -2.65
CA TRP A 87 -23.19 -4.59 -2.09
C TRP A 87 -22.89 -3.42 -1.14
N PRO A 88 -23.63 -2.31 -1.24
CA PRO A 88 -23.43 -1.17 -0.37
C PRO A 88 -23.60 -1.61 1.09
N VAL A 89 -22.62 -1.25 1.92
CA VAL A 89 -22.72 -1.44 3.37
C VAL A 89 -23.80 -0.48 3.87
N SER A 90 -24.98 -1.01 4.15
CA SER A 90 -26.08 -0.22 4.72
C SER A 90 -25.94 -0.12 6.24
N MET A 91 -26.18 1.07 6.77
CA MET A 91 -26.20 1.30 8.21
C MET A 91 -27.47 0.66 8.81
N PRO A 92 -27.35 -0.19 9.85
CA PRO A 92 -28.53 -0.67 10.59
C PRO A 92 -29.32 0.50 11.19
N SER A 93 -30.65 0.46 11.11
CA SER A 93 -31.53 1.53 11.63
C SER A 93 -31.38 1.77 13.13
N THR A 94 -31.06 0.71 13.90
CA THR A 94 -30.74 0.79 15.32
C THR A 94 -29.50 1.64 15.57
N LEU A 95 -28.42 1.42 14.81
CA LEU A 95 -27.18 2.19 14.92
C LEU A 95 -27.41 3.66 14.56
N PHE A 96 -28.15 3.93 13.48
CA PHE A 96 -28.52 5.28 13.09
C PHE A 96 -29.26 6.01 14.22
N THR A 97 -30.25 5.33 14.82
CA THR A 97 -31.03 5.87 15.94
C THR A 97 -30.12 6.20 17.13
N THR A 98 -29.23 5.30 17.53
CA THR A 98 -28.30 5.53 18.64
C THR A 98 -27.34 6.69 18.33
N LEU A 99 -26.75 6.74 17.14
CA LEU A 99 -25.86 7.84 16.73
C LEU A 99 -26.59 9.19 16.69
N SER A 100 -27.86 9.22 16.28
CA SER A 100 -28.67 10.44 16.26
C SER A 100 -28.95 11.04 17.65
N GLN A 101 -28.80 10.24 18.71
CA GLN A 101 -29.00 10.68 20.10
C GLN A 101 -27.72 11.28 20.73
N ILE A 102 -26.55 11.16 20.10
CA ILE A 102 -25.27 11.69 20.61
C ILE A 102 -25.34 13.18 21.01
N PRO A 103 -25.93 14.08 20.20
CA PRO A 103 -26.02 15.49 20.58
C PRO A 103 -26.86 15.74 21.85
N ASN A 104 -27.76 14.82 22.20
CA ASN A 104 -28.64 14.90 23.36
C ASN A 104 -28.14 14.05 24.54
N ALA A 105 -27.02 13.34 24.37
CA ALA A 105 -26.45 12.54 25.44
C ALA A 105 -25.88 13.48 26.53
N PRO A 106 -26.08 13.16 27.81
CA PRO A 106 -25.47 13.92 28.88
C PRO A 106 -23.95 13.89 28.75
N LEU A 107 -23.30 15.06 28.85
CA LEU A 107 -21.82 15.19 28.79
C LEU A 107 -21.12 14.52 29.98
N THR A 108 -21.87 14.16 31.01
CA THR A 108 -21.40 13.48 32.20
C THR A 108 -21.76 11.99 32.09
N PRO A 109 -20.79 11.07 32.15
CA PRO A 109 -21.12 9.65 32.20
C PRO A 109 -21.97 9.38 33.45
N PRO A 110 -23.03 8.55 33.38
CA PRO A 110 -23.60 7.98 34.59
C PRO A 110 -22.51 7.13 35.26
N ASP A 111 -22.30 7.31 36.56
CA ASP A 111 -21.23 6.67 37.35
C ASP A 111 -21.25 5.12 37.33
N ASP A 112 -22.21 4.46 36.67
CA ASP A 112 -22.36 3.01 36.71
C ASP A 112 -22.91 2.42 35.39
N VAL A 113 -22.16 2.39 34.28
CA VAL A 113 -22.33 1.31 33.28
C VAL A 113 -21.01 1.04 32.55
N GLN A 114 -20.10 0.29 33.18
CA GLN A 114 -19.04 -0.40 32.44
C GLN A 114 -19.59 -1.76 31.96
N GLN A 115 -20.42 -1.75 30.92
CA GLN A 115 -20.62 -2.96 30.12
C GLN A 115 -19.60 -2.95 28.98
N PRO A 116 -18.67 -3.92 28.93
CA PRO A 116 -17.66 -3.95 27.90
C PRO A 116 -18.32 -4.26 26.55
N VAL A 117 -18.36 -3.26 25.68
CA VAL A 117 -18.87 -3.30 24.29
C VAL A 117 -18.27 -4.46 23.48
N ALA A 118 -17.10 -4.95 23.88
CA ALA A 118 -16.43 -6.12 23.30
C ALA A 118 -17.27 -7.41 23.42
N ASP A 119 -18.01 -7.59 24.52
CA ASP A 119 -18.79 -8.82 24.75
C ASP A 119 -20.04 -8.88 23.87
N GLN A 120 -20.70 -7.75 23.62
CA GLN A 120 -21.89 -7.69 22.75
C GLN A 120 -21.56 -8.00 21.29
N LEU A 121 -20.47 -7.43 20.75
CA LEU A 121 -20.07 -7.70 19.37
C LEU A 121 -19.64 -9.17 19.16
N ALA A 122 -19.02 -9.78 20.18
CA ALA A 122 -18.68 -11.20 20.16
C ALA A 122 -19.94 -12.10 20.20
N GLN A 123 -20.93 -11.72 21.01
CA GLN A 123 -22.21 -12.44 21.14
C GLN A 123 -23.03 -12.36 19.84
N ASP A 124 -23.09 -11.21 19.18
CA ASP A 124 -23.82 -11.05 17.91
C ASP A 124 -23.19 -11.89 16.79
N ARG A 125 -21.85 -11.90 16.69
CA ARG A 125 -21.11 -12.77 15.76
C ARG A 125 -21.35 -14.26 16.04
N ALA A 126 -21.45 -14.65 17.30
CA ALA A 126 -21.74 -16.04 17.68
C ALA A 126 -23.19 -16.44 17.31
N ARG A 127 -24.15 -15.52 17.47
CA ARG A 127 -25.56 -15.72 17.12
C ARG A 127 -25.76 -15.87 15.61
N ASP A 128 -25.09 -15.05 14.81
CA ASP A 128 -25.11 -15.14 13.35
C ASP A 128 -24.52 -16.46 12.84
N ARG A 129 -23.43 -16.94 13.45
CA ARG A 129 -22.84 -18.25 13.11
C ARG A 129 -23.79 -19.41 13.40
N ARG A 130 -24.59 -19.32 14.47
CA ARG A 130 -25.54 -20.37 14.86
C ARG A 130 -26.76 -20.44 13.95
N ARG A 131 -27.18 -19.32 13.34
CA ARG A 131 -28.30 -19.26 12.38
C ARG A 131 -27.93 -19.75 10.97
N ARG A 132 -26.64 -19.87 10.67
CA ARG A 132 -26.12 -20.33 9.37
C ARG A 132 -25.77 -21.82 9.32
N ARG A 133 -26.08 -22.59 10.38
CA ARG A 133 -25.98 -24.06 10.44
C ARG A 133 -27.38 -24.66 10.44
#